data_AF-X0WJA6-F1
#
_entry.id   AF-X0WJA6-F1
#
_cell.length_a   1.000
_cell.length_b   1.000
_cell.length_c   1.000
_cell.angle_alpha   90.00
_cell.angle_beta   90.00
_cell.angle_gamma   90.00
#
_symmetry.space_group_name_H-M   'P 1'
#
loop_
_entity.id
_entity.type
_entity.pdbx_description
1 polymer ?
#
loop_
_entity_poly.entity_id
_entity_poly.type
_entity_poly.pdbx_seq_one_letter_code
_entity_poly.pdbx_strand_id
1 'polypeptide(L)'
;MAWIFPYSVAGQADITSSMNGDSYSNVLSVFDGKLYVTLGSPGAGLGAYETDSSVIESNKWQHICVSNGDAGTIFYVNGVSQPSSFVVGAANPGNDGSVYFSIGANKSTSGITNNFYGKITEVSFHNIERSSDYINAQLVSSPIYDSNNTQVDTEFIGIKDDNGDRLNVFKYDVPRDYNYVGGEVICVKNEKNIPSWEEDGTVIYQVSDPGSGQFFISDPDDYVLGEKYYYRLFTKNSSGNVSFLTDSPSLTIEIPKIKDSEIVGAD
;
A
#
# COMPACT_ATOMS: atom_id res chain seq x y z
N MET A 1 9.19 4.15 3.20
CA MET A 1 8.71 5.47 2.73
C MET A 1 7.22 5.36 2.47
N ALA A 2 6.50 6.47 2.45
CA ALA A 2 5.09 6.51 2.12
C ALA A 2 4.67 7.95 1.82
N TRP A 3 3.54 8.12 1.16
CA TRP A 3 2.75 9.34 1.24
C TRP A 3 1.69 9.18 2.33
N ILE A 4 1.48 10.23 3.13
CA ILE A 4 0.45 10.26 4.16
C ILE A 4 -0.41 11.52 4.07
N PHE A 5 -1.69 11.38 4.42
CA PHE A 5 -2.65 12.48 4.59
C PHE A 5 -3.39 12.28 5.92
N PRO A 6 -2.82 12.73 7.05
CA PRO A 6 -3.47 12.57 8.35
C PRO A 6 -4.64 13.57 8.48
N TYR A 7 -5.83 13.12 8.87
CA TYR A 7 -6.93 14.04 9.20
C TYR A 7 -6.75 14.68 10.58
N SER A 8 -6.00 14.03 11.47
CA SER A 8 -5.58 14.54 12.76
C SER A 8 -4.14 14.12 13.02
N VAL A 9 -3.39 14.98 13.70
CA VAL A 9 -2.01 14.71 14.14
C VAL A 9 -1.88 14.63 15.65
N ALA A 10 -2.98 14.74 16.40
CA ALA A 10 -2.99 14.68 17.86
C ALA A 10 -2.91 13.23 18.35
N GLY A 11 -2.10 12.98 19.38
CA GLY A 11 -1.81 11.65 19.91
C GLY A 11 -0.94 10.82 18.97
N GLN A 12 -0.91 9.51 19.22
CA GLN A 12 -0.15 8.55 18.41
C GLN A 12 -1.03 7.90 17.34
N ALA A 13 -0.55 7.92 16.10
CA ALA A 13 -1.16 7.26 14.95
C ALA A 13 -0.08 6.48 14.17
N ASP A 14 -0.20 5.16 14.13
CA ASP A 14 0.82 4.29 13.54
C ASP A 14 0.61 4.17 12.03
N ILE A 15 1.63 4.53 11.27
CA ILE A 15 1.66 4.48 9.80
C ILE A 15 2.02 3.08 9.35
N THR A 16 3.08 2.51 9.93
CA THR A 16 3.46 1.12 9.72
C THR A 16 3.88 0.51 11.04
N SER A 17 3.53 -0.75 11.27
CA SER A 17 3.93 -1.46 12.47
C SER A 17 4.36 -2.88 12.12
N SER A 18 5.36 -3.34 12.86
CA SER A 18 5.84 -4.72 12.88
C SER A 18 5.97 -5.14 14.34
N MET A 19 5.12 -6.07 14.75
CA MET A 19 4.97 -6.52 16.14
C MET A 19 5.25 -8.01 16.25
N ASN A 20 6.01 -8.45 17.24
CA ASN A 20 6.12 -9.87 17.59
C ASN A 20 5.34 -10.10 18.90
N GLY A 21 4.15 -10.70 18.77
CA GLY A 21 3.20 -10.80 19.87
C GLY A 21 2.74 -9.41 20.35
N ASP A 22 3.03 -9.08 21.61
CA ASP A 22 2.77 -7.76 22.23
C ASP A 22 4.02 -6.88 22.34
N SER A 23 5.16 -7.31 21.77
CA SER A 23 6.41 -6.55 21.81
C SER A 23 6.68 -5.84 20.48
N TYR A 24 7.02 -4.55 20.57
CA TYR A 24 7.39 -3.74 19.42
C TYR A 24 8.66 -4.28 18.75
N SER A 25 8.63 -4.39 17.42
CA SER A 25 9.86 -4.52 16.64
C SER A 25 10.18 -3.19 15.95
N ASN A 26 9.43 -2.83 14.91
CA ASN A 26 9.59 -1.55 14.24
C ASN A 26 8.24 -0.89 14.02
N VAL A 27 8.08 0.34 14.48
CA VAL A 27 6.86 1.12 14.31
C VAL A 27 7.21 2.52 13.87
N LEU A 28 6.60 2.97 12.78
CA LEU A 28 6.65 4.35 12.31
C LEU A 28 5.29 4.99 12.55
N SER A 29 5.27 6.13 13.22
CA SER A 29 4.06 6.82 13.66
C SER A 29 4.14 8.32 13.43
N VAL A 30 2.97 8.96 13.42
CA VAL A 30 2.83 10.38 13.75
C VAL A 30 2.51 10.48 15.25
N PHE A 31 3.21 11.33 15.99
CA PHE A 31 2.96 11.61 17.41
C PHE A 31 2.93 13.11 17.66
N ASP A 32 1.75 13.68 17.91
CA ASP A 32 1.57 15.13 18.09
C ASP A 32 2.24 15.99 16.98
N GLY A 33 2.06 15.54 15.73
CA GLY A 33 2.63 16.17 14.53
C GLY A 33 4.11 15.89 14.29
N LYS A 34 4.78 15.14 15.15
CA LYS A 34 6.16 14.67 14.91
C LYS A 34 6.16 13.34 14.17
N LEU A 35 7.21 13.08 13.41
CA LEU A 35 7.50 11.69 13.02
C LEU A 35 8.21 11.00 14.18
N TYR A 36 7.77 9.80 14.50
CA TYR A 36 8.29 8.99 15.58
C TYR A 36 8.56 7.58 15.05
N VAL A 37 9.75 7.03 15.32
CA VAL A 37 10.07 5.64 14.99
C VAL A 37 10.58 4.92 16.23
N THR A 38 10.04 3.73 16.48
CA THR A 38 10.63 2.76 17.40
C THR A 38 11.31 1.68 16.57
N LEU A 39 12.56 1.37 16.94
CA LEU A 39 13.42 0.35 16.33
C LEU A 39 13.89 -0.60 17.43
N GLY A 40 13.62 -1.89 17.30
CA GLY A 40 14.06 -2.86 18.28
C GLY A 40 13.51 -4.25 18.07
N SER A 41 13.68 -5.06 19.10
CA SER A 41 13.24 -6.45 19.12
C SER A 41 12.84 -6.85 20.54
N PRO A 42 11.88 -7.77 20.68
CA PRO A 42 11.52 -8.32 21.99
C PRO A 42 12.77 -8.83 22.72
N GLY A 43 13.05 -8.27 23.91
CA GLY A 43 14.14 -8.72 24.78
C GLY A 43 15.52 -8.10 24.52
N ALA A 44 15.73 -7.33 23.45
CA ALA A 44 17.02 -6.70 23.12
C ALA A 44 17.09 -5.19 23.44
N GLY A 45 15.97 -4.59 23.82
CA GLY A 45 15.80 -3.15 24.02
C GLY A 45 15.10 -2.49 22.84
N LEU A 46 14.31 -1.46 23.14
CA LEU A 46 13.70 -0.58 22.13
C LEU A 46 14.53 0.69 22.07
N GLY A 47 14.91 1.12 20.87
CA GLY A 47 15.41 2.47 20.62
C GLY A 47 14.31 3.28 19.96
N ALA A 48 14.12 4.52 20.37
CA ALA A 48 13.15 5.41 19.73
C ALA A 48 13.80 6.72 19.30
N TYR A 49 13.36 7.24 18.16
CA TYR A 49 13.78 8.53 17.61
C TYR A 49 12.54 9.31 17.19
N GLU A 50 12.61 10.63 17.32
CA GLU A 50 11.56 11.52 16.85
C GLU A 50 12.13 12.78 16.23
N THR A 51 11.35 13.45 15.38
CA THR A 51 11.71 14.79 14.90
C THR A 51 11.66 15.80 16.04
N ASP A 52 12.61 16.75 16.05
CA ASP A 52 12.77 17.71 17.15
C ASP A 52 11.54 18.64 17.27
N SER A 53 10.88 18.91 16.14
CA SER A 53 9.65 19.70 16.03
C SER A 53 8.53 18.91 15.36
N SER A 54 7.29 19.40 15.50
CA SER A 54 6.17 18.93 14.68
C SER A 54 6.40 19.35 13.22
N VAL A 55 6.40 18.38 12.32
CA VAL A 55 6.71 18.53 10.88
C VAL A 55 5.60 17.97 9.99
N ILE A 56 4.64 17.25 10.59
CA ILE A 56 3.47 16.71 9.94
C ILE A 56 2.27 17.60 10.26
N GLU A 57 1.54 17.96 9.22
CA GLU A 57 0.37 18.82 9.24
C GLU A 57 -0.87 17.99 8.90
N SER A 58 -1.97 18.26 9.59
CA SER A 58 -3.26 17.65 9.27
C SER A 58 -3.80 18.15 7.93
N ASN A 59 -4.51 17.28 7.22
CA ASN A 59 -5.20 17.55 5.97
C ASN A 59 -4.29 17.97 4.81
N LYS A 60 -3.06 17.46 4.79
CA LYS A 60 -2.11 17.66 3.70
C LYS A 60 -1.39 16.38 3.34
N TRP A 61 -1.19 16.16 2.04
CA TRP A 61 -0.34 15.08 1.58
C TRP A 61 1.11 15.44 1.86
N GLN A 62 1.83 14.51 2.50
CA GLN A 62 3.23 14.66 2.80
C GLN A 62 3.95 13.36 2.51
N HIS A 63 5.04 13.45 1.75
CA HIS A 63 5.94 12.33 1.54
C HIS A 63 6.83 12.20 2.76
N ILE A 64 6.90 10.98 3.31
CA ILE A 64 7.70 10.69 4.49
C ILE A 64 8.66 9.54 4.22
N CYS A 65 9.86 9.65 4.79
CA CYS A 65 10.84 8.59 4.78
C CYS A 65 11.56 8.55 6.12
N VAL A 66 11.83 7.33 6.59
CA VAL A 66 12.77 7.06 7.67
C VAL A 66 13.83 6.15 7.09
N SER A 67 15.08 6.59 7.19
CA SER A 67 16.26 5.82 6.82
C SER A 67 17.04 5.50 8.09
N ASN A 68 17.42 4.25 8.27
CA ASN A 68 18.24 3.83 9.40
C ASN A 68 19.44 3.02 8.89
N GLY A 69 20.64 3.51 9.16
CA GLY A 69 21.89 2.90 8.70
C GLY A 69 23.08 3.30 9.58
N ASP A 70 24.27 3.32 9.00
CA ASP A 70 25.52 3.54 9.74
C ASP A 70 25.63 4.96 10.32
N ALA A 71 24.98 5.93 9.66
CA ALA A 71 24.89 7.32 10.12
C ALA A 71 23.79 7.53 11.19
N GLY A 72 23.07 6.48 11.58
CA GLY A 72 21.93 6.53 12.49
C GLY A 72 20.59 6.64 11.78
N THR A 73 19.57 7.07 12.52
CA THR A 73 18.21 7.29 12.00
C THR A 73 18.07 8.71 11.47
N ILE A 74 17.58 8.85 10.24
CA ILE A 74 17.30 10.13 9.58
C ILE A 74 15.86 10.13 9.08
N PHE A 75 15.11 11.19 9.42
CA PHE A 75 13.78 11.44 8.91
C PHE A 75 13.82 12.40 7.72
N TYR A 76 12.93 12.18 6.75
CA TYR A 76 12.68 13.10 5.66
C TYR A 76 11.20 13.39 5.56
N VAL A 77 10.85 14.65 5.34
CA VAL A 77 9.50 15.10 5.02
C VAL A 77 9.59 15.92 3.74
N ASN A 78 8.81 15.55 2.72
CA ASN A 78 8.83 16.15 1.39
C ASN A 78 10.24 16.25 0.80
N GLY A 79 11.04 15.19 0.98
CA GLY A 79 12.43 15.11 0.50
C GLY A 79 13.46 15.87 1.34
N VAL A 80 13.03 16.66 2.32
CA VAL A 80 13.92 17.46 3.17
C VAL A 80 14.20 16.71 4.48
N SER A 81 15.49 16.54 4.81
CA SER A 81 15.90 15.91 6.07
C SER A 81 15.46 16.76 7.27
N GLN A 82 14.97 16.08 8.31
CA GLN A 82 14.48 16.72 9.53
C GLN A 82 15.46 16.45 10.68
N PRO A 83 15.78 17.46 11.51
CA PRO A 83 16.47 17.24 12.77
C PRO A 83 15.68 16.28 13.65
N SER A 84 16.40 15.37 14.31
CA SER A 84 15.79 14.35 15.16
C SER A 84 16.67 14.00 16.35
N SER A 85 16.01 13.66 17.45
CA SER A 85 16.64 13.29 18.71
C SER A 85 16.33 11.86 19.09
N PHE A 86 17.27 11.25 19.80
CA PHE A 86 17.04 9.98 20.47
C PHE A 86 16.14 10.19 21.68
N VAL A 87 15.07 9.41 21.79
CA VAL A 87 14.08 9.53 22.86
C VAL A 87 14.40 8.59 24.01
N VAL A 88 14.52 7.27 23.76
CA VAL A 88 14.70 6.30 24.84
C VAL A 88 15.27 4.95 24.38
N GLY A 89 16.06 4.33 25.28
CA GLY A 89 16.44 2.91 25.30
C GLY A 89 17.77 2.55 24.62
N ALA A 90 17.84 1.38 24.00
CA ALA A 90 19.00 0.93 23.21
C ALA A 90 18.44 0.28 21.94
N ALA A 91 18.70 0.87 20.78
CA ALA A 91 18.27 0.32 19.50
C ALA A 91 19.03 -0.97 19.24
N ASN A 92 18.35 -2.11 19.37
CA ASN A 92 18.94 -3.40 19.07
C ASN A 92 17.95 -4.18 18.19
N PRO A 93 18.06 -4.08 16.86
CA PRO A 93 17.16 -4.78 15.94
C PRO A 93 17.49 -6.28 15.96
N GLY A 94 16.94 -6.99 16.93
CA GLY A 94 16.97 -8.44 17.00
C GLY A 94 15.97 -9.09 16.03
N ASN A 95 16.38 -10.20 15.42
CA ASN A 95 15.48 -11.09 14.70
C ASN A 95 14.78 -12.00 15.69
N ASP A 96 13.45 -12.02 15.72
CA ASP A 96 12.75 -13.24 16.14
C ASP A 96 11.27 -13.26 15.74
N GLY A 97 10.81 -14.47 15.38
CA GLY A 97 9.40 -14.90 15.41
C GLY A 97 8.46 -14.42 14.30
N SER A 98 7.21 -14.94 14.35
CA SER A 98 6.12 -14.49 13.48
C SER A 98 5.76 -13.04 13.79
N VAL A 99 6.14 -12.14 12.89
CA VAL A 99 5.87 -10.71 13.01
C VAL A 99 4.53 -10.38 12.35
N TYR A 100 3.61 -9.76 13.08
CA TYR A 100 2.43 -9.12 12.50
C TYR A 100 2.86 -7.82 11.85
N PHE A 101 2.67 -7.72 10.55
CA PHE A 101 2.82 -6.48 9.81
C PHE A 101 1.46 -5.81 9.61
N SER A 102 1.40 -4.51 9.82
CA SER A 102 0.22 -3.69 9.52
C SER A 102 0.60 -2.33 8.98
N ILE A 103 -0.30 -1.78 8.16
CA ILE A 103 -0.29 -0.41 7.68
C ILE A 103 -1.50 0.30 8.29
N GLY A 104 -1.30 1.52 8.78
CA GLY A 104 -2.35 2.36 9.34
C GLY A 104 -2.86 1.94 10.72
N ALA A 105 -2.14 1.08 11.43
CA ALA A 105 -2.47 0.66 12.79
C ALA A 105 -1.33 -0.11 13.45
N ASN A 106 -1.39 -0.21 14.77
CA ASN A 106 -0.65 -1.19 15.55
C ASN A 106 -1.45 -2.49 15.68
N LYS A 107 -0.91 -3.62 15.22
CA LYS A 107 -1.55 -4.93 15.38
C LYS A 107 -0.72 -5.84 16.26
N SER A 108 -1.25 -6.18 17.44
CA SER A 108 -0.66 -7.12 18.38
C SER A 108 -1.57 -8.32 18.65
N THR A 109 -1.12 -9.26 19.47
CA THR A 109 -1.95 -10.37 19.98
C THR A 109 -3.14 -9.88 20.81
N SER A 110 -3.00 -8.71 21.45
CA SER A 110 -4.04 -8.11 22.27
C SER A 110 -5.11 -7.33 21.46
N GLY A 111 -4.88 -7.10 20.18
CA GLY A 111 -5.83 -6.42 19.29
C GLY A 111 -5.18 -5.34 18.42
N ILE A 112 -6.02 -4.42 17.92
CA ILE A 112 -5.60 -3.32 17.05
C ILE A 112 -5.69 -2.00 17.84
N THR A 113 -4.61 -1.21 17.84
CA THR A 113 -4.52 0.09 18.53
C THR A 113 -3.81 1.13 17.66
N ASN A 114 -3.75 2.40 18.10
CA ASN A 114 -3.07 3.51 17.40
C ASN A 114 -3.43 3.65 15.92
N ASN A 115 -4.73 3.53 15.60
CA ASN A 115 -5.20 3.59 14.23
C ASN A 115 -4.82 4.93 13.59
N PHE A 116 -4.28 4.86 12.38
CA PHE A 116 -4.05 6.02 11.55
C PHE A 116 -5.38 6.54 11.01
N TYR A 117 -5.72 7.77 11.38
CA TYR A 117 -6.92 8.44 10.88
C TYR A 117 -6.55 9.37 9.72
N GLY A 118 -6.58 8.82 8.51
CA GLY A 118 -6.16 9.52 7.30
C GLY A 118 -6.04 8.60 6.10
N LYS A 119 -5.29 9.05 5.07
CA LYS A 119 -4.95 8.27 3.88
C LYS A 119 -3.46 7.93 3.89
N ILE A 120 -3.09 6.76 3.38
CA ILE A 120 -1.70 6.31 3.24
C ILE A 120 -1.59 5.66 1.86
N THR A 121 -0.59 6.04 1.07
CA THR A 121 -0.31 5.40 -0.22
C THR A 121 1.19 5.23 -0.45
N GLU A 122 1.53 4.43 -1.45
CA GLU A 122 2.91 4.15 -1.90
C GLU A 122 3.88 3.72 -0.78
N VAL A 123 3.40 2.85 0.12
CA VAL A 123 4.23 2.31 1.19
C VAL A 123 5.31 1.41 0.61
N SER A 124 6.58 1.73 0.88
CA SER A 124 7.75 0.99 0.42
C SER A 124 8.75 0.71 1.54
N PHE A 125 9.38 -0.45 1.47
CA PHE A 125 10.42 -0.90 2.40
C PHE A 125 11.68 -1.29 1.64
N HIS A 126 12.84 -1.00 2.22
CA HIS A 126 14.12 -1.30 1.62
C HIS A 126 15.04 -1.95 2.65
N ASN A 127 15.86 -2.88 2.19
CA ASN A 127 16.88 -3.56 2.98
C ASN A 127 18.26 -2.89 2.87
N ILE A 128 18.32 -1.70 2.26
CA ILE A 128 19.53 -0.88 2.15
C ILE A 128 19.19 0.55 2.53
N GLU A 129 20.15 1.25 3.13
CA GLU A 129 20.04 2.69 3.37
C GLU A 129 19.92 3.41 2.03
N ARG A 130 18.91 4.27 1.89
CA ARG A 130 18.66 5.03 0.65
C ARG A 130 19.28 6.41 0.75
N SER A 131 19.93 6.84 -0.33
CA SER A 131 20.47 8.20 -0.43
C SER A 131 19.34 9.24 -0.48
N SER A 132 19.66 10.48 -0.09
CA SER A 132 18.77 11.63 -0.28
C SER A 132 18.33 11.78 -1.74
N ASP A 133 19.22 11.51 -2.69
CA ASP A 133 18.91 11.60 -4.12
C ASP A 133 17.86 10.58 -4.55
N TYR A 134 17.92 9.35 -4.02
CA TYR A 134 16.90 8.34 -4.29
C TYR A 134 15.55 8.75 -3.70
N ILE A 135 15.54 9.26 -2.46
CA ILE A 135 14.33 9.71 -1.78
C ILE A 135 13.69 10.89 -2.53
N ASN A 136 14.50 11.84 -2.99
CA ASN A 136 14.04 12.94 -3.82
C ASN A 136 13.54 12.48 -5.21
N ALA A 137 14.20 11.49 -5.81
CA ALA A 137 13.72 10.93 -7.08
C ALA A 137 12.34 10.27 -6.92
N GLN A 138 12.08 9.62 -5.77
CA GLN A 138 10.76 9.03 -5.47
C GLN A 138 9.68 10.10 -5.29
N LEU A 139 9.98 11.20 -4.61
CA LEU A 139 9.09 12.36 -4.52
C LEU A 139 8.67 12.88 -5.91
N VAL A 140 9.61 12.88 -6.87
CA VAL A 140 9.39 13.40 -8.23
C VAL A 140 8.74 12.35 -9.15
N SER A 141 9.00 11.06 -8.96
CA SER A 141 8.43 10.00 -9.79
C SER A 141 7.00 9.64 -9.42
N SER A 142 6.58 9.98 -8.21
CA SER A 142 5.22 9.78 -7.70
C SER A 142 4.57 11.08 -7.21
N PRO A 143 4.41 12.09 -8.09
CA PRO A 143 3.75 13.32 -7.71
C PRO A 143 2.25 13.10 -7.54
N ILE A 144 1.68 13.66 -6.47
CA ILE A 144 0.23 13.66 -6.27
C ILE A 144 -0.35 14.85 -7.06
N TYR A 145 -1.32 14.55 -7.94
CA TYR A 145 -2.03 15.53 -8.74
C TYR A 145 -3.42 15.80 -8.16
N ASP A 146 -3.92 17.02 -8.33
CA ASP A 146 -5.29 17.37 -8.01
C ASP A 146 -6.22 16.96 -9.17
N SER A 147 -7.52 17.20 -8.99
CA SER A 147 -8.54 16.98 -10.01
C SER A 147 -8.35 17.80 -11.29
N ASN A 148 -7.45 18.79 -11.28
CA ASN A 148 -7.09 19.62 -12.44
C ASN A 148 -5.77 19.19 -13.09
N ASN A 149 -5.21 18.03 -12.72
CA ASN A 149 -3.91 17.55 -13.19
C ASN A 149 -2.76 18.52 -12.89
N THR A 150 -2.91 19.33 -11.84
CA THR A 150 -1.86 20.19 -11.30
C THR A 150 -1.15 19.40 -10.20
N GLN A 151 0.18 19.33 -10.27
CA GLN A 151 0.97 18.74 -9.19
C GLN A 151 0.70 19.56 -7.92
N VAL A 152 -0.01 18.96 -6.97
CA VAL A 152 -0.33 19.61 -5.70
C VAL A 152 0.62 19.08 -4.65
N ASP A 153 1.71 19.81 -4.44
CA ASP A 153 2.62 19.54 -3.33
C ASP A 153 1.96 19.78 -1.95
N THR A 154 0.74 20.35 -1.86
CA THR A 154 0.21 20.82 -0.57
C THR A 154 -1.31 20.91 -0.38
N GLU A 155 -2.18 20.63 -1.36
CA GLU A 155 -3.62 20.84 -1.15
C GLU A 155 -4.49 19.81 -1.89
N PHE A 156 -5.19 18.97 -1.14
CA PHE A 156 -6.19 18.07 -1.70
C PHE A 156 -7.53 18.80 -1.76
N ILE A 157 -7.95 19.21 -2.96
CA ILE A 157 -9.37 19.43 -3.27
C ILE A 157 -9.84 18.25 -4.14
N GLY A 158 -9.82 17.05 -3.56
CA GLY A 158 -10.54 15.94 -4.17
C GLY A 158 -12.04 16.12 -3.95
N ILE A 159 -12.82 15.49 -4.83
CA ILE A 159 -14.22 15.19 -4.53
C ILE A 159 -14.22 14.48 -3.17
N LYS A 160 -14.93 15.07 -2.21
CA LYS A 160 -14.69 15.00 -0.76
C LYS A 160 -14.65 13.58 -0.15
N ASP A 161 -15.02 12.54 -0.90
CA ASP A 161 -15.39 11.23 -0.34
C ASP A 161 -14.66 10.02 -0.99
N ASP A 162 -13.74 10.23 -1.94
CA ASP A 162 -12.98 9.13 -2.55
C ASP A 162 -11.47 9.24 -2.24
N ASN A 163 -10.85 8.17 -1.75
CA ASN A 163 -9.40 8.09 -1.54
C ASN A 163 -8.64 7.48 -2.72
N GLY A 164 -9.31 7.08 -3.80
CA GLY A 164 -8.68 6.55 -5.03
C GLY A 164 -8.09 5.15 -4.88
N ASP A 165 -7.67 4.77 -3.68
CA ASP A 165 -7.08 3.47 -3.37
C ASP A 165 -8.14 2.37 -3.34
N ARG A 166 -8.35 1.70 -4.48
CA ARG A 166 -9.18 0.50 -4.58
C ARG A 166 -8.34 -0.66 -5.09
N LEU A 167 -8.51 -1.81 -4.44
CA LEU A 167 -7.85 -3.04 -4.81
C LEU A 167 -8.91 -4.09 -5.17
N ASN A 168 -8.92 -4.53 -6.42
CA ASN A 168 -9.66 -5.72 -6.79
C ASN A 168 -8.79 -6.94 -6.52
N VAL A 169 -9.29 -7.87 -5.68
CA VAL A 169 -8.63 -9.14 -5.39
C VAL A 169 -9.51 -10.28 -5.89
N PHE A 170 -8.96 -11.07 -6.79
CA PHE A 170 -9.61 -12.24 -7.36
C PHE A 170 -8.93 -13.50 -6.87
N LYS A 171 -9.73 -14.56 -6.68
CA LYS A 171 -9.24 -15.90 -6.38
C LYS A 171 -9.60 -16.83 -7.54
N TYR A 172 -8.64 -17.65 -7.97
CA TYR A 172 -8.90 -18.75 -8.89
C TYR A 172 -8.20 -20.02 -8.41
N ASP A 173 -8.75 -21.18 -8.81
CA ASP A 173 -8.22 -22.49 -8.47
C ASP A 173 -7.82 -23.22 -9.76
N VAL A 174 -6.59 -23.75 -9.80
CA VAL A 174 -6.14 -24.69 -10.83
C VAL A 174 -6.34 -26.11 -10.31
N PRO A 175 -7.19 -26.93 -10.97
CA PRO A 175 -7.49 -28.27 -10.48
C PRO A 175 -6.27 -29.19 -10.63
N ARG A 176 -6.24 -30.30 -9.88
CA ARG A 176 -5.12 -31.25 -9.89
C ARG A 176 -4.92 -31.96 -11.23
N ASP A 177 -5.99 -32.08 -12.00
CA ASP A 177 -6.05 -32.74 -13.31
C ASP A 177 -5.99 -31.73 -14.48
N TYR A 178 -5.41 -30.54 -14.25
CA TYR A 178 -5.19 -29.56 -15.30
C TYR A 178 -4.35 -30.15 -16.45
N ASN A 179 -4.72 -29.83 -17.69
CA ASN A 179 -4.16 -30.43 -18.90
C ASN A 179 -3.30 -29.46 -19.74
N TYR A 180 -2.91 -28.32 -19.16
CA TYR A 180 -2.07 -27.30 -19.79
C TYR A 180 -0.67 -27.25 -19.16
N VAL A 181 -0.06 -28.41 -18.92
CA VAL A 181 1.31 -28.52 -18.38
C VAL A 181 2.31 -27.75 -19.25
N GLY A 182 3.14 -26.90 -18.62
CA GLY A 182 4.04 -25.99 -19.34
C GLY A 182 3.32 -24.86 -20.10
N GLY A 183 2.03 -24.66 -19.82
CA GLY A 183 1.22 -23.56 -20.33
C GLY A 183 1.22 -22.36 -19.39
N GLU A 184 0.28 -21.45 -19.60
CA GLU A 184 0.15 -20.17 -18.89
C GLU A 184 -1.28 -19.94 -18.44
N VAL A 185 -1.45 -19.18 -17.36
CA VAL A 185 -2.71 -18.53 -16.99
C VAL A 185 -2.53 -17.04 -17.20
N ILE A 186 -3.46 -16.42 -17.92
CA ILE A 186 -3.43 -15.01 -18.32
C ILE A 186 -4.73 -14.35 -17.85
N CYS A 187 -4.64 -13.26 -17.10
CA CYS A 187 -5.78 -12.43 -16.74
C CYS A 187 -5.75 -11.13 -17.54
N VAL A 188 -6.84 -10.89 -18.27
CA VAL A 188 -7.02 -9.69 -19.09
C VAL A 188 -8.13 -8.86 -18.51
N LYS A 189 -7.88 -7.55 -18.44
CA LYS A 189 -8.82 -6.51 -18.03
C LYS A 189 -9.23 -5.68 -19.24
N ASN A 190 -10.50 -5.33 -19.35
CA ASN A 190 -11.02 -4.40 -20.34
C ASN A 190 -12.10 -3.53 -19.69
N GLU A 191 -12.16 -2.26 -20.06
CA GLU A 191 -13.05 -1.26 -19.46
C GLU A 191 -14.42 -1.18 -20.16
N LYS A 192 -14.53 -1.72 -21.38
CA LYS A 192 -15.72 -1.55 -22.22
C LYS A 192 -16.59 -2.80 -22.27
N ASN A 193 -15.96 -3.96 -22.33
CA ASN A 193 -16.65 -5.24 -22.49
C ASN A 193 -15.80 -6.38 -21.94
N ILE A 194 -16.43 -7.56 -21.78
CA ILE A 194 -15.71 -8.77 -21.37
C ILE A 194 -14.70 -9.15 -22.45
N PRO A 195 -13.39 -9.30 -22.13
CA PRO A 195 -12.38 -9.67 -23.11
C PRO A 195 -12.79 -10.91 -23.91
N SER A 196 -12.61 -10.86 -25.22
CA SER A 196 -12.95 -11.92 -26.17
C SER A 196 -11.75 -12.74 -26.66
N TRP A 197 -10.53 -12.30 -26.36
CA TRP A 197 -9.26 -13.03 -26.53
C TRP A 197 -8.19 -12.44 -25.59
N GLU A 198 -6.99 -13.01 -25.55
CA GLU A 198 -5.93 -12.62 -24.61
C GLU A 198 -5.28 -11.24 -24.89
N GLU A 199 -5.48 -10.70 -26.09
CA GLU A 199 -5.06 -9.35 -26.52
C GLU A 199 -6.20 -8.28 -26.45
N ASP A 200 -7.39 -8.63 -25.93
CA ASP A 200 -8.60 -7.79 -25.94
C ASP A 200 -8.70 -6.99 -24.64
N GLY A 201 -7.68 -6.18 -24.41
CA GLY A 201 -7.52 -5.40 -23.18
C GLY A 201 -6.09 -5.41 -22.68
N THR A 202 -5.93 -5.13 -21.39
CA THR A 202 -4.63 -5.09 -20.71
C THR A 202 -4.41 -6.39 -19.96
N VAL A 203 -3.28 -7.06 -20.20
CA VAL A 203 -2.85 -8.20 -19.38
C VAL A 203 -2.40 -7.68 -18.02
N ILE A 204 -3.14 -8.01 -16.97
CA ILE A 204 -2.85 -7.58 -15.59
C ILE A 204 -2.15 -8.67 -14.77
N TYR A 205 -2.16 -9.90 -15.26
CA TYR A 205 -1.48 -11.02 -14.62
C TYR A 205 -1.17 -12.11 -15.65
N GLN A 206 0.04 -12.64 -15.61
CA GLN A 206 0.46 -13.78 -16.43
C GLN A 206 1.44 -14.64 -15.64
N VAL A 207 1.16 -15.94 -15.58
CA VAL A 207 2.03 -16.91 -14.90
C VAL A 207 2.21 -18.14 -15.79
N SER A 208 3.46 -18.55 -15.97
CA SER A 208 3.82 -19.77 -16.67
C SER A 208 3.91 -20.94 -15.68
N ASP A 209 3.40 -22.10 -16.10
CA ASP A 209 3.36 -23.36 -15.37
C ASP A 209 2.94 -23.22 -13.89
N PRO A 210 1.74 -22.67 -13.60
CA PRO A 210 1.35 -22.36 -12.22
C PRO A 210 1.25 -23.60 -11.32
N GLY A 211 1.12 -24.80 -11.88
CA GLY A 211 0.80 -26.00 -11.12
C GLY A 211 -0.65 -26.02 -10.63
N SER A 212 -1.05 -27.11 -9.96
CA SER A 212 -2.35 -27.19 -9.30
C SER A 212 -2.34 -26.46 -7.97
N GLY A 213 -3.41 -25.72 -7.64
CA GLY A 213 -3.49 -24.99 -6.38
C GLY A 213 -4.45 -23.81 -6.44
N GLN A 214 -4.33 -22.96 -5.43
CA GLN A 214 -5.12 -21.74 -5.30
C GLN A 214 -4.23 -20.53 -5.52
N PHE A 215 -4.75 -19.56 -6.26
CA PHE A 215 -4.02 -18.39 -6.69
C PHE A 215 -4.83 -17.12 -6.47
N PHE A 216 -4.13 -16.02 -6.28
CA PHE A 216 -4.70 -14.71 -6.03
C PHE A 216 -4.13 -13.70 -7.02
N ILE A 217 -4.99 -12.87 -7.59
CA ILE A 217 -4.62 -11.76 -8.47
C ILE A 217 -5.08 -10.48 -7.81
N SER A 218 -4.17 -9.51 -7.71
CA SER A 218 -4.46 -8.16 -7.24
C SER A 218 -4.32 -7.17 -8.39
N ASP A 219 -5.34 -6.38 -8.64
CA ASP A 219 -5.36 -5.31 -9.64
C ASP A 219 -5.52 -3.94 -8.94
N PRO A 220 -4.42 -3.28 -8.56
CA PRO A 220 -4.43 -1.91 -8.09
C PRO A 220 -4.53 -0.98 -9.30
N ASP A 221 -5.67 -0.30 -9.46
CA ASP A 221 -5.89 0.64 -10.56
C ASP A 221 -6.77 1.81 -10.10
N ASP A 222 -6.76 2.90 -10.85
CA ASP A 222 -7.53 4.11 -10.60
C ASP A 222 -8.98 3.94 -11.06
N TYR A 223 -9.73 3.15 -10.29
CA TYR A 223 -11.11 2.82 -10.59
C TYR A 223 -12.06 4.02 -10.51
N VAL A 224 -12.83 4.23 -11.57
CA VAL A 224 -13.85 5.29 -11.65
C VAL A 224 -15.15 4.84 -10.98
N LEU A 225 -15.68 5.66 -10.08
CA LEU A 225 -16.95 5.41 -9.39
C LEU A 225 -18.11 5.22 -10.36
N GLY A 226 -18.89 4.16 -10.15
CA GLY A 226 -20.05 3.83 -10.97
C GLY A 226 -19.73 3.17 -12.31
N GLU A 227 -18.45 2.98 -12.64
CA GLU A 227 -18.03 2.30 -13.86
C GLU A 227 -17.90 0.79 -13.67
N LYS A 228 -17.90 0.08 -14.80
CA LYS A 228 -17.74 -1.37 -14.86
C LYS A 228 -16.39 -1.75 -15.46
N TYR A 229 -15.76 -2.72 -14.84
CA TYR A 229 -14.51 -3.31 -15.29
C TYR A 229 -14.72 -4.80 -15.52
N TYR A 230 -14.18 -5.28 -16.64
CA TYR A 230 -14.42 -6.63 -17.10
C TYR A 230 -13.11 -7.41 -17.14
N TYR A 231 -13.14 -8.60 -16.59
CA TYR A 231 -12.00 -9.47 -16.46
C TYR A 231 -12.28 -10.81 -17.12
N ARG A 232 -11.26 -11.44 -17.71
CA ARG A 232 -11.32 -12.82 -18.16
C ARG A 232 -10.00 -13.53 -17.89
N LEU A 233 -10.09 -14.78 -17.46
CA LEU A 233 -8.95 -15.68 -17.32
C LEU A 233 -8.88 -16.60 -18.54
N PHE A 234 -7.75 -16.57 -19.22
CA PHE A 234 -7.41 -17.48 -20.30
C PHE A 234 -6.36 -18.48 -19.81
N THR A 235 -6.37 -19.68 -20.38
CA THR A 235 -5.23 -20.60 -20.30
C THR A 235 -4.61 -20.74 -21.69
N LYS A 236 -3.29 -20.74 -21.76
CA LYS A 236 -2.52 -20.94 -23.01
C LYS A 236 -1.66 -22.18 -22.84
N ASN A 237 -1.77 -23.18 -23.70
CA ASN A 237 -0.92 -24.37 -23.57
C ASN A 237 0.51 -24.09 -24.09
N SER A 238 1.43 -25.04 -23.90
CA SER A 238 2.83 -24.93 -24.35
C SER A 238 3.01 -24.82 -25.88
N SER A 239 1.96 -25.10 -26.66
CA SER A 239 1.94 -24.91 -28.12
C SER A 239 1.38 -23.53 -28.53
N GLY A 240 1.01 -22.68 -27.57
CA GLY A 240 0.44 -21.36 -27.80
C GLY A 240 -1.07 -21.34 -28.04
N ASN A 241 -1.76 -22.49 -27.95
CA ASN A 241 -3.22 -22.53 -28.12
C ASN A 241 -3.91 -22.01 -26.87
N VAL A 242 -4.85 -21.08 -27.06
CA VAL A 242 -5.64 -20.47 -25.98
C VAL A 242 -6.95 -21.21 -25.76
N SER A 243 -7.38 -21.28 -24.50
CA SER A 243 -8.68 -21.80 -24.09
C SER A 243 -9.83 -21.15 -24.84
N PHE A 244 -10.88 -21.91 -25.12
CA PHE A 244 -12.12 -21.37 -25.67
C PHE A 244 -12.81 -20.44 -24.68
N LEU A 245 -13.61 -19.51 -25.19
CA LEU A 245 -14.39 -18.58 -24.36
C LEU A 245 -15.36 -19.27 -23.39
N THR A 246 -15.80 -20.49 -23.69
CA THR A 246 -16.63 -21.31 -22.80
C THR A 246 -15.85 -21.85 -21.60
N ASP A 247 -14.53 -22.00 -21.73
CA ASP A 247 -13.63 -22.53 -20.72
C ASP A 247 -12.86 -21.41 -19.99
N SER A 248 -12.98 -20.17 -20.47
CA SER A 248 -12.37 -18.98 -19.89
C SER A 248 -13.38 -18.25 -18.99
N PRO A 249 -13.30 -18.38 -17.65
CA PRO A 249 -14.21 -17.69 -16.76
C PRO A 249 -14.02 -16.16 -16.85
N SER A 250 -15.12 -15.44 -16.69
CA SER A 250 -15.14 -13.97 -16.74
C SER A 250 -15.81 -13.40 -15.51
N LEU A 251 -15.43 -12.18 -15.18
CA LEU A 251 -15.98 -11.44 -14.04
C LEU A 251 -16.22 -10.00 -14.45
N THR A 252 -17.30 -9.41 -13.94
CA THR A 252 -17.60 -8.00 -14.08
C THR A 252 -17.67 -7.39 -12.69
N ILE A 253 -16.87 -6.36 -12.45
CA ILE A 253 -16.90 -5.58 -11.23
C ILE A 253 -17.53 -4.22 -11.55
N GLU A 254 -18.51 -3.82 -10.76
CA GLU A 254 -19.04 -2.46 -10.77
C GLU A 254 -18.51 -1.73 -9.54
N ILE A 255 -17.86 -0.59 -9.76
CA ILE A 255 -17.35 0.23 -8.67
C ILE A 255 -18.54 1.00 -8.09
N PRO A 256 -18.87 0.83 -6.81
CA PRO A 256 -20.05 1.48 -6.23
C PRO A 256 -19.96 3.01 -6.39
N LYS A 257 -21.07 3.65 -6.74
CA LYS A 257 -21.18 5.11 -6.60
C LYS A 257 -21.25 5.45 -5.12
N ILE A 258 -20.55 6.51 -4.71
CA ILE A 258 -20.77 7.13 -3.41
C ILE A 258 -22.09 7.89 -3.50
N LYS A 259 -23.02 7.63 -2.59
CA LYS A 259 -24.29 8.38 -2.53
C LYS A 259 -24.05 9.70 -1.81
N ASP A 260 -24.31 10.82 -2.47
CA ASP A 260 -24.27 12.16 -1.85
C ASP A 260 -25.23 12.33 -0.66
N SER A 261 -26.19 11.40 -0.48
CA SER A 261 -27.30 11.55 0.47
C SER A 261 -26.99 11.21 1.94
N GLU A 262 -25.76 10.85 2.31
CA GLU A 262 -25.38 10.67 3.72
C GLU A 262 -24.68 11.92 4.33
N ILE A 263 -24.47 12.97 3.55
CA ILE A 263 -24.04 14.28 4.07
C ILE A 263 -25.28 15.08 4.47
N VAL A 264 -25.99 14.63 5.50
CA VAL A 264 -27.01 15.45 6.17
C VAL A 264 -26.49 15.80 7.56
N GLY A 265 -26.05 17.05 7.72
CA GLY A 265 -25.91 17.70 9.02
C GLY A 265 -24.47 18.05 9.41
N ALA A 266 -23.99 19.17 8.90
CA ALA A 266 -23.05 20.04 9.62
C ALA A 266 -23.27 21.48 9.13
N ASP A 267 -24.44 22.03 9.50
CA ASP A 267 -24.59 23.47 9.70
C ASP A 267 -24.05 23.83 11.10
#